data_AF-A0A0A9DFQ8-F1
#
_entry.id   AF-A0A0A9DFQ8-F1
#
_cell.length_a   1.000
_cell.length_b   1.000
_cell.length_c   1.000
_cell.angle_alpha   90.00
_cell.angle_beta   90.00
_cell.angle_gamma   90.00
#
_symmetry.space_group_name_H-M   'P 1'
#
loop_
_entity.id
_entity.type
_entity.pdbx_description
1 polymer ?
#
loop_
_entity_poly.entity_id
_entity_poly.type
_entity_poly.pdbx_seq_one_letter_code
_entity_poly.pdbx_strand_id
1 'polypeptide(L)'
;MADPTGIANWSVTHVDWSEGKWHPKAYRAVDTSFELLKNISSIDESIHVTSNAKHVMMRRPCMWNGMKRPCFLFARKFYPEALDNLMNIFSNYTII
;
A
#
# COMPACT_ATOMS: atom_id res chain seq x y z
N MET A 1 -3.66 8.31 -7.16
CA MET A 1 -4.40 9.57 -6.93
C MET A 1 -3.44 10.50 -6.22
N ALA A 2 -3.00 11.58 -6.87
CA ALA A 2 -2.16 12.59 -6.25
C ALA A 2 -3.08 13.59 -5.53
N ASP A 3 -2.75 13.99 -4.31
CA ASP A 3 -3.56 14.92 -3.53
C ASP A 3 -3.33 16.37 -4.01
N PRO A 4 -4.37 17.04 -4.55
CA PRO A 4 -4.26 18.40 -5.09
C PRO A 4 -4.06 19.47 -4.00
N THR A 5 -4.37 19.16 -2.74
CA THR A 5 -4.31 20.10 -1.60
C THR A 5 -3.03 19.98 -0.76
N GLY A 6 -2.20 18.96 -0.99
CA GLY A 6 -0.94 18.76 -0.27
C GLY A 6 -1.09 18.36 1.20
N ILE A 7 -2.24 17.80 1.58
CA ILE A 7 -2.50 17.22 2.90
C ILE A 7 -1.63 15.98 3.14
N ALA A 8 -1.38 15.20 2.08
CA ALA A 8 -0.48 14.05 2.09
C ALA A 8 0.67 14.23 1.09
N ASN A 9 1.90 13.90 1.51
CA ASN A 9 3.09 13.93 0.66
C ASN A 9 3.31 12.66 -0.20
N TRP A 10 2.31 11.78 -0.32
CA TRP A 10 2.41 10.48 -1.02
C TRP A 10 1.04 9.99 -1.51
N SER A 11 1.02 8.86 -2.24
CA SER A 11 -0.20 8.22 -2.69
C SER A 11 -0.83 7.33 -1.60
N VAL A 12 -2.08 7.61 -1.24
CA VAL A 12 -2.83 6.89 -0.20
C VAL A 12 -3.17 5.43 -0.57
N THR A 13 -2.95 5.03 -1.82
CA THR A 13 -3.17 3.65 -2.29
C THR A 13 -1.86 2.88 -2.42
N HIS A 14 -1.75 1.75 -1.72
CA HIS A 14 -0.66 0.81 -1.84
C HIS A 14 -0.71 0.10 -3.20
N VAL A 15 0.44 0.07 -3.86
CA VAL A 15 0.68 -0.69 -5.09
C VAL A 15 2.03 -1.36 -4.94
N ASP A 16 2.04 -2.69 -5.03
CA ASP A 16 3.26 -3.46 -4.82
C ASP A 16 4.08 -3.57 -6.11
N TRP A 17 5.27 -2.97 -6.09
CA TRP A 17 6.24 -2.99 -7.17
C TRP A 17 7.49 -3.82 -6.84
N SER A 18 7.45 -4.61 -5.75
CA SER A 18 8.60 -5.40 -5.29
C SER A 18 9.13 -6.38 -6.34
N GLU A 19 8.27 -6.87 -7.23
CA GLU A 19 8.64 -7.79 -8.31
C GLU A 19 9.44 -7.12 -9.44
N GLY A 20 9.49 -5.78 -9.51
CA GLY A 20 10.24 -5.05 -10.55
C GLY A 20 9.74 -5.29 -11.98
N LYS A 21 8.57 -5.91 -12.15
CA LYS A 21 7.98 -6.21 -13.46
C LYS A 21 7.36 -4.96 -14.09
N TRP A 22 7.01 -5.08 -15.36
CA TRP A 22 6.32 -4.02 -16.11
C TRP A 22 4.94 -3.67 -15.54
N HIS A 23 4.35 -4.57 -14.77
CA HIS A 23 3.09 -4.38 -14.07
C HIS A 23 3.27 -4.70 -12.58
N PRO A 24 2.54 -4.01 -11.68
CA PRO A 24 2.67 -4.25 -10.24
C PRO A 24 2.22 -5.66 -9.86
N LYS A 25 2.58 -6.16 -8.69
CA LYS A 25 2.13 -7.48 -8.23
C LYS A 25 0.61 -7.52 -8.10
N ALA A 26 0.00 -8.64 -8.49
CA ALA A 26 -1.40 -8.92 -8.20
C ALA A 26 -1.51 -9.93 -7.06
N TYR A 27 -2.35 -9.64 -6.06
CA TYR A 27 -2.60 -10.53 -4.94
C TYR A 27 -3.67 -11.56 -5.31
N ARG A 28 -3.34 -12.85 -5.20
CA ARG A 28 -4.31 -13.94 -5.32
C ARG A 28 -5.01 -14.18 -3.99
N ALA A 29 -6.03 -15.04 -3.99
CA ALA A 29 -6.72 -15.44 -2.76
C ALA A 29 -5.75 -15.99 -1.70
N VAL A 30 -4.78 -16.81 -2.12
CA VAL A 30 -3.74 -17.40 -1.25
C VAL A 30 -2.82 -16.34 -0.65
N ASP A 31 -2.53 -15.27 -1.38
CA ASP A 31 -1.69 -14.17 -0.88
C ASP A 31 -2.47 -13.24 0.08
N THR A 32 -3.80 -13.29 0.03
CA THR A 32 -4.68 -12.35 0.75
C THR A 32 -4.96 -12.87 2.15
N SER A 33 -4.03 -12.56 3.07
CA SER A 33 -4.12 -12.90 4.48
C SER A 33 -4.29 -11.66 5.37
N PHE A 34 -4.71 -11.88 6.61
CA PHE A 34 -4.76 -10.83 7.63
C PHE A 34 -3.38 -10.20 7.86
N GLU A 35 -2.34 -11.01 7.86
CA GLU A 35 -0.95 -10.56 8.03
C GLU A 35 -0.50 -9.64 6.91
N LEU A 36 -0.88 -9.94 5.66
CA LEU A 36 -0.59 -9.06 4.52
C LEU A 36 -1.21 -7.66 4.75
N LEU A 37 -2.49 -7.61 5.10
CA LEU A 37 -3.20 -6.33 5.31
C LEU A 37 -2.64 -5.56 6.50
N LYS A 38 -2.33 -6.26 7.60
CA LYS A 38 -1.67 -5.66 8.76
C LYS A 38 -0.31 -5.08 8.39
N ASN A 39 0.51 -5.80 7.62
CA ASN A 39 1.80 -5.32 7.16
C ASN A 39 1.63 -4.04 6.31
N ILE A 40 0.72 -4.04 5.34
CA ILE A 40 0.45 -2.87 4.49
C ILE A 40 0.01 -1.67 5.33
N SER A 41 -0.88 -1.88 6.31
CA SER A 41 -1.37 -0.82 7.20
C SER A 41 -0.31 -0.27 8.16
N SER A 42 0.75 -1.02 8.42
CA SER A 42 1.83 -0.61 9.31
C SER A 42 2.91 0.24 8.62
N ILE A 43 2.87 0.36 7.29
CA ILE A 43 3.86 1.11 6.53
C ILE A 43 3.65 2.61 6.80
N ASP A 44 4.67 3.27 7.35
CA ASP A 44 4.70 4.69 7.69
C ASP A 44 5.77 5.47 6.90
N GLU A 45 6.44 4.79 5.97
CA GLU A 45 7.45 5.34 5.07
C GLU A 45 7.12 5.04 3.60
N SER A 46 7.17 6.07 2.77
CA SER A 46 7.08 5.94 1.31
C SER A 46 8.46 5.71 0.71
N ILE A 47 8.56 4.69 -0.14
CA ILE A 47 9.79 4.35 -0.87
C ILE A 47 9.57 4.72 -2.34
N HIS A 48 10.38 5.65 -2.85
CA HIS A 48 10.40 6.02 -4.25
C HIS A 48 11.73 5.59 -4.87
N VAL A 49 11.67 4.66 -5.81
CA VAL A 49 12.84 4.20 -6.57
C VAL A 49 12.86 4.93 -7.90
N THR A 50 13.94 5.67 -8.16
CA THR A 50 14.14 6.31 -9.46
C THR A 50 14.45 5.28 -10.54
N SER A 51 13.94 5.49 -11.75
CA SER A 51 14.16 4.63 -12.93
C SER A 51 15.51 4.85 -13.62
N ASN A 52 16.36 5.72 -13.08
CA ASN A 52 17.70 5.99 -13.60
C ASN A 52 18.66 4.84 -13.28
N ALA A 53 19.73 4.69 -14.05
CA ALA A 53 20.73 3.62 -13.90
C ALA A 53 21.34 3.50 -12.47
N LYS A 54 21.26 4.57 -11.67
CA LYS A 54 21.74 4.60 -10.28
C LYS A 54 20.72 4.08 -9.25
N HIS A 55 19.48 3.79 -9.64
CA HIS A 55 18.37 3.30 -8.79
C HIS A 55 18.34 3.92 -7.40
N VAL A 56 18.32 5.26 -7.32
CA VAL A 56 18.33 5.95 -6.03
C VAL A 56 16.99 5.68 -5.34
N MET A 57 17.05 5.05 -4.17
CA MET A 57 15.91 4.85 -3.28
C MET A 57 15.77 6.05 -2.35
N MET A 58 14.66 6.78 -2.47
CA MET A 58 14.29 7.84 -1.55
C MET A 58 13.27 7.29 -0.56
N ARG A 59 13.57 7.39 0.73
CA ARG A 59 12.68 7.02 1.83
C ARG A 59 12.19 8.30 2.49
N ARG A 60 10.88 8.49 2.59
CA ARG A 60 10.28 9.67 3.22
C ARG A 60 9.14 9.24 4.15
N PRO A 61 9.06 9.80 5.36
CA PRO A 61 7.93 9.53 6.25
C PRO A 61 6.63 10.03 5.64
N CYS A 62 5.55 9.30 5.89
CA CYS A 62 4.20 9.65 5.47
C CYS A 62 3.57 10.63 6.48
N MET A 63 3.27 11.84 6.00
CA MET A 63 2.78 12.98 6.78
C MET A 63 1.36 13.40 6.38
N TRP A 64 0.35 13.07 7.19
CA TRP A 64 -1.02 13.54 6.96
C TRP A 64 -1.29 14.77 7.82
N ASN A 65 -1.60 15.92 7.20
CA ASN A 65 -1.79 17.19 7.92
C ASN A 65 -0.61 17.53 8.86
N GLY A 66 0.63 17.24 8.44
CA GLY A 66 1.83 17.50 9.24
C GLY A 66 2.08 16.53 10.40
N MET A 67 1.24 15.51 10.59
CA MET A 67 1.47 14.43 11.56
C MET A 67 1.89 13.14 10.86
N LYS A 68 2.83 12.41 11.47
CA LYS A 68 3.22 11.08 10.98
C LYS A 68 2.03 10.13 11.07
N ARG A 69 1.67 9.51 9.96
CA ARG A 69 0.57 8.55 9.85
C ARG A 69 0.96 7.37 8.94
N PRO A 70 0.26 6.24 9.04
CA PRO A 70 0.37 5.19 8.04
C PRO A 70 0.16 5.74 6.64
N CYS A 71 0.93 5.23 5.69
CA CYS A 71 0.88 5.68 4.31
C CYS A 71 -0.46 5.27 3.65
N PHE A 72 -0.85 4.01 3.78
CA PHE A 72 -1.88 3.48 2.89
C PHE A 72 -3.22 3.32 3.60
N LEU A 73 -4.28 3.89 3.04
CA LEU A 73 -5.67 3.61 3.43
C LEU A 73 -6.31 2.60 2.49
N PHE A 74 -5.81 2.49 1.27
CA PHE A 74 -6.31 1.58 0.25
C PHE A 74 -5.17 0.72 -0.28
N ALA A 75 -5.50 -0.48 -0.76
CA ALA A 75 -4.60 -1.31 -1.55
C ALA A 75 -5.33 -1.76 -2.82
N ARG A 76 -4.60 -2.01 -3.91
CA ARG A 76 -5.21 -2.44 -5.17
C ARG A 76 -4.49 -3.62 -5.80
N LYS A 77 -5.10 -4.12 -6.87
CA LYS A 77 -4.66 -5.24 -7.69
C LYS A 77 -4.84 -6.60 -7.00
N PHE A 78 -5.98 -6.78 -6.34
CA PHE A 78 -6.47 -8.09 -5.91
C PHE A 78 -7.17 -8.78 -7.09
N TYR A 79 -6.95 -10.07 -7.25
CA TYR A 79 -7.74 -10.88 -8.18
C TYR A 79 -9.18 -11.04 -7.65
N PRO A 80 -10.18 -11.25 -8.54
CA PRO A 80 -11.57 -11.42 -8.14
C PRO A 80 -11.77 -12.53 -7.09
N GLU A 81 -11.00 -13.60 -7.19
CA GLU A 81 -11.02 -14.75 -6.26
C GLU A 81 -10.65 -14.37 -4.81
N ALA A 82 -9.94 -13.26 -4.60
CA ALA A 82 -9.55 -12.79 -3.26
C ALA A 82 -10.68 -12.06 -2.52
N LEU A 83 -11.80 -11.77 -3.20
CA LEU A 83 -12.89 -10.96 -2.64
C LEU A 83 -13.45 -11.55 -1.34
N ASP A 84 -13.72 -12.86 -1.30
CA ASP A 84 -14.30 -13.52 -0.13
C ASP A 84 -13.35 -13.43 1.08
N ASN A 85 -12.05 -13.62 0.87
CA ASN A 85 -11.03 -13.47 1.91
C ASN A 85 -10.98 -12.04 2.43
N LEU A 86 -11.02 -11.04 1.54
CA LEU A 86 -11.06 -9.63 1.94
C LEU A 86 -12.28 -9.33 2.80
N MET A 87 -13.47 -9.74 2.36
CA MET A 87 -14.72 -9.51 3.09
C MET A 87 -14.65 -10.16 4.48
N ASN A 88 -14.20 -11.41 4.57
CA ASN A 88 -14.05 -12.12 5.84
C ASN A 88 -13.05 -11.44 6.79
N ILE A 89 -11.92 -10.93 6.26
CA ILE A 89 -10.93 -10.24 7.07
C ILE A 89 -11.48 -8.90 7.58
N PHE A 90 -12.09 -8.08 6.72
CA PHE A 90 -12.61 -6.77 7.10
C PHE A 90 -13.71 -6.84 8.14
N SER A 91 -14.59 -7.86 8.09
CA SER A 91 -15.61 -8.08 9.12
C SER A 91 -15.02 -8.34 10.51
N ASN A 92 -13.83 -8.93 10.59
CA ASN A 92 -13.13 -9.17 11.85
C ASN A 92 -12.19 -8.03 12.26
N TYR A 93 -11.75 -7.21 11.30
CA TYR A 93 -10.75 -6.16 11.51
C TYR A 93 -11.30 -4.96 12.29
N THR A 94 -12.59 -4.63 12.14
CA THR A 94 -13.23 -3.48 12.82
C THR A 94 -13.62 -3.75 14.28
N ILE A 95 -13.35 -4.95 14.80
CA ILE A 95 -13.72 -5.37 16.17
C ILE A 95 -12.59 -5.08 17.18
N ILE A 96 -11.45 -4.54 16.73
CA ILE A 96 -10.29 -4.15 17.54
C ILE A 96 -10.06 -2.65 17.41
#